data_AF-A0A916R4A1-F1
#
_entry.id   AF-A0A916R4A1-F1
#
_cell.length_a   1.000
_cell.length_b   1.000
_cell.length_c   1.000
_cell.angle_alpha   90.00
_cell.angle_beta   90.00
_cell.angle_gamma   90.00
#
_symmetry.space_group_name_H-M   'P 1'
#
loop_
_entity.id
_entity.type
_entity.pdbx_description
1 polymer ?
#
loop_
_entity_poly.entity_id
_entity_poly.type
_entity_poly.pdbx_seq_one_letter_code
_entity_poly.pdbx_strand_id
1 'polypeptide(L)'
;MTSKVKFKNNRTKKKQLLSARYSSFLEPTALINRLHRTRWFSPATLACIPLVFIIIALWAGAATAQDQELTPEYVKGVLDSIWILVASIFVIFMNAGFGMLETGFCRHKNAVNILAKNLIVFAIATLVYWSIGFSIMFAGDHPFIGGGGFFLTGEATSYGLDPFPSGLPLPVFFYSKQLLPLLQPPLFLAL
;
A
#
# COMPACT_ATOMS: atom_id res chain seq x y z
N MET A 1 -65.25 34.08 12.92
CA MET A 1 -64.93 33.03 13.93
C MET A 1 -64.38 31.72 13.30
N THR A 2 -63.98 31.71 12.02
CA THR A 2 -63.71 30.48 11.23
C THR A 2 -62.23 30.21 10.91
N SER A 3 -61.31 31.15 11.13
CA SER A 3 -59.90 31.00 10.75
C SER A 3 -59.06 30.13 11.71
N LYS A 4 -59.37 30.16 13.02
CA LYS A 4 -58.66 29.37 14.03
C LYS A 4 -58.89 27.85 13.88
N VAL A 5 -60.07 27.45 13.40
CA VAL A 5 -60.43 26.03 13.19
C VAL A 5 -59.59 25.41 12.07
N LYS A 6 -59.39 26.14 10.97
CA LYS A 6 -58.59 25.69 9.81
C LYS A 6 -57.11 25.51 10.17
N PHE A 7 -56.56 26.41 10.98
CA PHE A 7 -55.16 26.36 11.39
C PHE A 7 -54.86 25.19 12.32
N LYS A 8 -55.79 24.85 13.23
CA LYS A 8 -55.65 23.69 14.13
C LYS A 8 -55.63 22.39 13.32
N ASN A 9 -56.51 22.26 12.32
CA ASN A 9 -56.61 21.08 11.46
C ASN A 9 -55.30 20.78 10.67
N ASN A 10 -54.63 21.83 10.17
CA ASN A 10 -53.36 21.66 9.44
C ASN A 10 -52.21 21.22 10.35
N ARG A 11 -52.18 21.64 11.62
CA ARG A 11 -51.17 21.17 12.59
C ARG A 11 -51.37 19.70 12.94
N THR A 12 -52.63 19.25 13.06
CA THR A 12 -52.95 17.84 13.34
C THR A 12 -52.57 16.95 12.17
N LYS A 13 -52.90 17.35 10.93
CA LYS A 13 -52.47 16.64 9.71
C LYS A 13 -50.95 16.52 9.61
N LYS A 14 -50.21 17.60 9.89
CA LYS A 14 -48.75 17.58 9.81
C LYS A 14 -48.14 16.60 10.83
N LYS A 15 -48.68 16.54 12.05
CA LYS A 15 -48.24 15.56 13.06
C LYS A 15 -48.51 14.12 12.64
N GLN A 16 -49.67 13.84 12.05
CA GLN A 16 -50.01 12.51 11.53
C GLN A 16 -49.13 12.09 10.34
N LEU A 17 -48.79 13.03 9.45
CA LEU A 17 -47.88 12.78 8.34
C LEU A 17 -46.45 12.52 8.81
N LEU A 18 -46.01 13.23 9.86
CA LEU A 18 -44.71 13.01 10.46
C LEU A 18 -44.66 11.66 11.18
N SER A 19 -45.67 11.29 11.97
CA SER A 19 -45.71 9.97 12.63
C SER A 19 -45.74 8.82 11.63
N ALA A 20 -46.51 8.95 10.54
CA ALA A 20 -46.58 7.96 9.46
C ALA A 20 -45.25 7.86 8.67
N ARG A 21 -44.50 8.96 8.57
CA ARG A 21 -43.18 8.95 7.95
C ARG A 21 -42.12 8.33 8.85
N TYR A 22 -42.14 8.64 10.15
CA TYR A 22 -41.22 8.04 11.12
C TYR A 22 -41.45 6.54 11.29
N SER A 23 -42.71 6.08 11.28
CA SER A 23 -43.02 4.64 11.31
C SER A 23 -42.43 3.93 10.09
N SER A 24 -42.48 4.54 8.89
CA SER A 24 -41.84 3.97 7.69
C SER A 24 -40.30 3.97 7.72
N PHE A 25 -39.68 4.80 8.57
CA PHE A 25 -38.23 4.83 8.78
C PHE A 25 -37.77 3.83 9.85
N LEU A 26 -38.63 3.48 10.81
CA LEU A 26 -38.35 2.51 11.89
C LEU A 26 -38.59 1.06 11.49
N GLU A 27 -39.16 0.81 10.30
CA GLU A 27 -39.23 -0.51 9.71
C GLU A 27 -37.80 -1.03 9.41
N PRO A 28 -37.33 -2.09 10.10
CA PRO A 28 -35.96 -2.60 9.90
C PRO A 28 -35.72 -3.02 8.45
N THR A 29 -36.77 -3.44 7.74
CA THR A 29 -36.73 -3.86 6.34
C THR A 29 -36.43 -2.71 5.37
N ALA A 30 -36.92 -1.49 5.64
CA ALA A 30 -36.70 -0.33 4.77
C ALA A 30 -35.29 0.25 4.90
N LEU A 31 -34.72 0.15 6.11
CA LEU A 31 -33.34 0.56 6.41
C LEU A 31 -32.35 -0.44 5.80
N ILE A 32 -32.63 -1.74 5.89
CA ILE A 32 -31.88 -2.81 5.20
C ILE A 32 -31.90 -2.61 3.67
N ASN A 33 -33.06 -2.28 3.09
CA ASN A 33 -33.21 -2.08 1.65
C ASN A 33 -32.52 -0.78 1.15
N ARG A 34 -32.36 0.23 2.03
CA ARG A 34 -31.55 1.44 1.75
C ARG A 34 -30.04 1.18 1.92
N LEU A 35 -29.64 0.37 2.89
CA LEU A 35 -28.27 -0.08 3.08
C LEU A 35 -27.78 -0.92 1.89
N HIS A 36 -28.65 -1.71 1.27
CA HIS A 36 -28.33 -2.47 0.05
C HIS A 36 -28.26 -1.58 -1.23
N ARG A 37 -28.72 -0.32 -1.17
CA ARG A 37 -28.68 0.65 -2.28
C ARG A 37 -27.53 1.66 -2.15
N THR A 38 -26.58 1.43 -1.25
CA THR A 38 -25.31 2.16 -1.31
C THR A 38 -24.33 1.32 -2.13
N ARG A 39 -23.79 1.93 -3.19
CA ARG A 39 -22.87 1.36 -4.18
C ARG A 39 -21.49 0.96 -3.59
N TRP A 40 -21.45 0.70 -2.29
CA TRP A 40 -20.27 0.55 -1.43
C TRP A 40 -19.70 -0.86 -1.41
N PHE A 41 -20.52 -1.87 -1.71
CA PHE A 41 -20.08 -3.26 -1.82
C PHE A 41 -20.00 -3.64 -3.29
N SER A 42 -18.91 -3.24 -3.95
CA SER A 42 -18.50 -3.92 -5.18
C SER A 42 -18.24 -5.40 -4.84
N PRO A 43 -18.60 -6.37 -5.70
CA PRO A 43 -18.29 -7.78 -5.45
C PRO A 43 -16.78 -8.02 -5.21
N ALA A 44 -15.92 -7.13 -5.73
CA ALA A 44 -14.49 -7.14 -5.48
C ALA A 44 -14.12 -6.82 -4.01
N THR A 45 -14.79 -5.88 -3.34
CA THR A 45 -14.48 -5.55 -1.93
C THR A 45 -14.88 -6.67 -0.98
N LEU A 46 -15.95 -7.40 -1.28
CA LEU A 46 -16.38 -8.57 -0.50
C LEU A 46 -15.43 -9.77 -0.66
N ALA A 47 -14.81 -9.95 -1.83
CA ALA A 47 -13.84 -11.01 -2.06
C ALA A 47 -12.44 -10.71 -1.49
N CYS A 48 -12.03 -9.44 -1.42
CA CYS A 48 -10.70 -9.06 -0.92
C CYS A 48 -10.57 -9.15 0.60
N ILE A 49 -11.64 -8.92 1.37
CA ILE A 49 -11.61 -8.96 2.85
C ILE A 49 -11.20 -10.32 3.43
N PRO A 50 -11.78 -11.47 3.01
CA PRO A 50 -11.38 -12.77 3.53
C PRO A 50 -9.96 -13.17 3.09
N LEU A 51 -9.56 -12.77 1.87
CA LEU A 51 -8.22 -13.03 1.36
C LEU A 51 -7.15 -12.29 2.18
N VAL A 52 -7.41 -11.04 2.55
CA VAL A 52 -6.55 -10.27 3.46
C VAL A 52 -6.49 -10.91 4.84
N PHE A 53 -7.61 -11.39 5.38
CA PHE A 53 -7.64 -12.04 6.68
C PHE A 53 -6.84 -13.35 6.70
N ILE A 54 -6.91 -14.14 5.62
CA ILE A 54 -6.14 -15.37 5.45
C ILE A 54 -4.63 -15.07 5.35
N ILE A 55 -4.24 -14.04 4.60
CA ILE A 55 -2.83 -13.61 4.50
C ILE A 55 -2.30 -13.18 5.88
N ILE A 56 -3.08 -12.43 6.66
CA ILE A 56 -2.70 -11.99 8.00
C ILE A 56 -2.55 -13.18 8.96
N ALA A 57 -3.47 -14.15 8.93
CA ALA A 57 -3.43 -15.33 9.77
C ALA A 57 -2.22 -16.25 9.45
N LEU A 58 -1.91 -16.41 8.16
CA LEU A 58 -0.73 -17.16 7.71
C LEU A 58 0.57 -16.49 8.15
N TRP A 59 0.64 -15.15 8.12
CA TRP A 59 1.82 -14.41 8.52
C TRP A 59 2.00 -14.37 10.05
N ALA A 60 0.90 -14.28 10.81
CA ALA A 60 0.92 -14.31 12.26
C ALA A 60 1.49 -15.62 12.84
N GLY A 61 1.23 -16.76 12.18
CA GLY A 61 1.79 -18.05 12.57
C GLY A 61 3.31 -18.17 12.38
N ALA A 62 3.90 -17.39 11.47
CA ALA A 62 5.35 -17.37 11.24
C ALA A 62 6.10 -16.52 12.28
N ALA A 63 5.44 -15.55 12.90
CA ALA A 63 6.07 -14.60 13.82
C ALA A 63 6.39 -15.18 15.22
N THR A 64 5.69 -16.24 15.65
CA THR A 64 5.80 -16.77 17.02
C THR A 64 6.93 -17.78 17.24
N ALA A 65 7.80 -17.99 16.26
CA ALA A 65 8.83 -19.05 16.29
C ALA A 65 10.28 -18.56 16.50
N GLN A 66 10.53 -17.25 16.61
CA GLN A 66 11.90 -16.72 16.76
C GLN A 66 12.26 -16.46 18.23
N ASP A 67 12.70 -17.50 18.94
CA ASP A 67 13.47 -17.34 20.17
C ASP A 67 14.93 -17.05 19.81
N GLN A 68 15.26 -15.78 19.54
CA GLN A 68 16.63 -15.35 19.22
C GLN A 68 17.32 -14.79 20.47
N GLU A 69 18.50 -15.32 20.82
CA GLU A 69 19.32 -14.82 21.93
C GLU A 69 19.77 -13.36 21.71
N LEU A 70 19.58 -12.53 22.74
CA LEU A 70 19.81 -11.09 22.69
C LEU A 70 21.29 -10.76 22.94
N THR A 71 22.15 -11.07 21.97
CA THR A 71 23.57 -10.71 22.01
C THR A 71 23.76 -9.22 21.68
N PRO A 72 24.81 -8.54 22.19
CA PRO A 72 25.07 -7.12 21.87
C PRO A 72 25.29 -6.88 20.37
N GLU A 73 25.72 -7.91 19.65
CA GLU A 73 25.94 -7.88 18.20
C GLU A 73 24.61 -7.94 17.43
N TYR A 74 23.65 -8.73 17.90
CA TYR A 74 22.28 -8.77 17.37
C TYR A 74 21.58 -7.41 17.45
N VAL A 75 21.71 -6.71 18.59
CA VAL A 75 21.11 -5.39 18.80
C VAL A 75 21.66 -4.36 17.80
N LYS A 76 22.96 -4.42 17.49
CA LYS A 76 23.57 -3.56 16.46
C LYS A 76 23.00 -3.85 15.08
N GLY A 77 22.95 -5.12 14.67
CA GLY A 77 22.40 -5.52 13.37
C GLY A 77 20.93 -5.11 13.17
N VAL A 78 20.11 -5.18 14.22
CA VAL A 78 18.72 -4.69 14.20
C VAL A 78 18.66 -3.18 14.04
N LEU A 79 19.50 -2.43 14.76
CA LEU A 79 19.51 -0.96 14.69
C LEU A 79 19.97 -0.45 13.32
N ASP A 80 21.00 -1.07 12.74
CA ASP A 80 21.48 -0.77 11.39
C ASP A 80 20.41 -1.12 10.34
N SER A 81 19.68 -2.21 10.54
CA SER A 81 18.55 -2.60 9.68
C SER A 81 17.42 -1.58 9.73
N ILE A 82 17.03 -1.11 10.92
CA ILE A 82 16.00 -0.08 11.09
C ILE A 82 16.45 1.23 10.43
N TRP A 83 17.70 1.64 10.63
CA TRP A 83 18.23 2.85 10.01
C TRP A 83 18.16 2.78 8.48
N ILE A 84 18.54 1.66 7.88
CA ILE A 84 18.48 1.48 6.42
C ILE A 84 17.04 1.41 5.92
N LEU A 85 16.10 0.85 6.68
CA LEU A 85 14.67 0.89 6.33
C LEU A 85 14.14 2.32 6.33
N VAL A 86 14.50 3.13 7.34
CA VAL A 86 14.14 4.56 7.40
C VAL A 86 14.76 5.32 6.23
N ALA A 87 16.05 5.10 5.96
CA ALA A 87 16.74 5.69 4.82
C ALA A 87 16.08 5.28 3.50
N SER A 88 15.65 4.02 3.36
CA SER A 88 14.98 3.53 2.15
C SER A 88 13.65 4.25 1.90
N ILE A 89 12.88 4.55 2.94
CA ILE A 89 11.65 5.35 2.84
C ILE A 89 11.96 6.76 2.31
N PHE A 90 13.03 7.40 2.80
CA PHE A 90 13.42 8.74 2.35
C PHE A 90 13.81 8.78 0.87
N VAL A 91 14.46 7.74 0.35
CA VAL A 91 14.84 7.69 -1.06
C VAL A 91 13.64 7.37 -1.98
N ILE A 92 12.68 6.55 -1.53
CA ILE A 92 11.40 6.39 -2.27
C ILE A 92 10.68 7.74 -2.37
N PHE A 93 10.77 8.57 -1.33
CA PHE A 93 10.20 9.91 -1.33
C PHE A 93 10.84 10.84 -2.37
N MET A 94 12.10 10.64 -2.75
CA MET A 94 12.76 11.41 -3.81
C MET A 94 12.17 11.11 -5.19
N ASN A 95 11.86 9.84 -5.48
CA ASN A 95 11.21 9.44 -6.73
C ASN A 95 9.79 10.00 -6.85
N ALA A 96 9.02 9.92 -5.77
CA ALA A 96 7.69 10.52 -5.70
C ALA A 96 7.74 12.06 -5.78
N GLY A 97 8.75 12.67 -5.13
CA GLY A 97 8.97 14.11 -5.13
C GLY A 97 9.26 14.67 -6.52
N PHE A 98 10.10 13.99 -7.32
CA PHE A 98 10.37 14.42 -8.69
C PHE A 98 9.13 14.31 -9.59
N GLY A 99 8.36 13.22 -9.48
CA GLY A 99 7.09 13.10 -10.20
C GLY A 99 6.08 14.20 -9.84
N MET A 100 6.08 14.67 -8.59
CA MET A 100 5.28 15.82 -8.17
C MET A 100 5.79 17.13 -8.78
N LEU A 101 7.10 17.33 -8.89
CA LEU A 101 7.69 18.52 -9.52
C LEU A 101 7.39 18.58 -11.02
N GLU A 102 7.49 17.46 -11.76
CA GLU A 102 7.13 17.40 -13.18
C GLU A 102 5.66 17.74 -13.42
N THR A 103 4.78 17.23 -12.56
CA THR A 103 3.33 17.47 -12.67
C THR A 103 2.94 18.88 -12.24
N GLY A 104 3.73 19.51 -11.37
CA GLY A 104 3.55 20.90 -10.92
C GLY A 104 3.75 21.94 -12.03
N PHE A 105 4.57 21.65 -13.04
CA PHE A 105 4.77 22.52 -14.20
C PHE A 105 3.82 22.23 -15.36
N CYS A 106 3.00 21.18 -15.27
CA CYS A 106 2.07 20.80 -16.32
C CYS A 106 0.72 21.50 -16.19
N ARG A 107 0.05 21.75 -17.32
CA ARG A 107 -1.31 22.32 -17.34
C ARG A 107 -2.25 21.40 -16.54
N HIS A 108 -3.02 21.97 -15.60
CA HIS A 108 -3.90 21.26 -14.66
C HIS A 108 -4.76 20.14 -15.30
N LYS A 109 -5.24 20.35 -16.53
CA LYS A 109 -6.04 19.36 -17.27
C LYS A 109 -5.32 18.04 -17.60
N ASN A 110 -3.99 18.02 -17.62
CA ASN A 110 -3.16 16.85 -17.92
C ASN A 110 -2.30 16.39 -16.74
N ALA A 111 -2.27 17.14 -15.63
CA ALA A 111 -1.40 16.86 -14.49
C ALA A 111 -1.64 15.46 -13.89
N VAL A 112 -2.90 15.04 -13.76
CA VAL A 112 -3.27 13.73 -13.21
C VAL A 112 -2.78 12.59 -14.11
N ASN A 113 -2.84 12.75 -15.43
CA ASN A 113 -2.45 11.71 -16.38
C ASN A 113 -0.92 11.53 -16.42
N ILE A 114 -0.17 12.60 -16.15
CA ILE A 114 1.30 12.57 -16.08
C ILE A 114 1.75 11.98 -14.73
N LEU A 115 1.10 12.38 -13.64
CA LEU A 115 1.37 11.84 -12.30
C LEU A 115 1.11 10.33 -12.25
N ALA A 116 -0.02 9.88 -12.81
CA ALA A 116 -0.40 8.48 -12.81
C ALA A 116 0.60 7.60 -13.57
N LYS A 117 1.13 8.08 -14.70
CA LYS A 117 2.17 7.36 -15.46
C LYS A 117 3.46 7.22 -14.63
N ASN A 118 3.91 8.30 -14.00
CA ASN A 118 5.09 8.28 -13.14
C ASN A 118 4.94 7.30 -11.96
N LEU A 119 3.76 7.28 -11.33
CA LEU A 119 3.47 6.34 -10.25
C LEU A 119 3.45 4.87 -10.73
N ILE A 120 2.82 4.60 -11.88
CA ILE A 120 2.71 3.25 -12.45
C ILE A 120 4.08 2.72 -12.89
N VAL A 121 4.92 3.55 -13.50
CA VAL A 121 6.27 3.17 -13.92
C VAL A 121 7.13 2.81 -12.71
N PHE A 122 7.04 3.58 -11.61
CA PHE A 122 7.72 3.25 -10.36
C PHE A 122 7.26 1.91 -9.76
N ALA A 123 5.95 1.65 -9.77
CA ALA A 123 5.38 0.40 -9.26
C ALA A 123 5.83 -0.82 -10.09
N ILE A 124 5.78 -0.72 -11.42
CA ILE A 124 6.20 -1.80 -12.32
C ILE A 124 7.72 -2.02 -12.21
N ALA A 125 8.52 -0.96 -12.16
CA ALA A 125 9.98 -1.07 -11.98
C ALA A 125 10.33 -1.83 -10.70
N THR A 126 9.58 -1.59 -9.61
CA THR A 126 9.76 -2.31 -8.34
C THR A 126 9.41 -3.79 -8.45
N LEU A 127 8.34 -4.14 -9.14
CA LEU A 127 7.96 -5.54 -9.36
C LEU A 127 8.95 -6.30 -10.27
N VAL A 128 9.45 -5.64 -11.31
CA VAL A 128 10.44 -6.22 -12.23
C VAL A 128 11.79 -6.41 -11.52
N TYR A 129 12.21 -5.45 -10.70
CA TYR A 129 13.43 -5.59 -9.92
C TYR A 129 13.32 -6.69 -8.86
N TRP A 130 12.17 -6.81 -8.19
CA TRP A 130 11.91 -7.89 -7.24
C TRP A 130 11.96 -9.28 -7.87
N SER A 131 11.36 -9.45 -9.05
CA SER A 131 11.26 -10.76 -9.69
C SER A 131 12.58 -11.23 -10.31
N ILE A 132 13.28 -10.36 -11.05
CA ILE A 132 14.43 -10.74 -11.87
C ILE A 132 15.64 -9.80 -11.66
N GLY A 133 15.40 -8.50 -11.46
CA GLY A 133 16.50 -7.51 -11.43
C GLY A 133 17.51 -7.73 -10.30
N PHE A 134 17.04 -8.08 -9.10
CA PHE A 134 17.92 -8.37 -7.97
C PHE A 134 18.78 -9.63 -8.19
N SER A 135 18.18 -10.66 -8.79
CA SER A 135 18.85 -11.91 -9.15
C SER A 135 19.97 -11.66 -10.18
N ILE A 136 19.73 -10.85 -11.21
CA ILE A 136 20.73 -10.57 -12.24
C ILE A 136 21.89 -9.68 -11.71
N MET A 137 21.63 -8.78 -10.76
CA MET A 137 22.65 -7.85 -10.27
C MET A 137 23.55 -8.43 -9.17
N PHE A 138 23.01 -9.32 -8.33
CA PHE A 138 23.71 -9.77 -7.13
C PHE A 138 23.89 -11.28 -7.02
N ALA A 139 23.21 -12.11 -7.83
CA ALA A 139 23.30 -13.55 -7.67
C ALA A 139 24.40 -14.20 -8.52
N GLY A 140 25.21 -15.07 -7.93
CA GLY A 140 26.24 -15.86 -8.65
C GLY A 140 27.59 -15.15 -8.81
N ASP A 141 28.59 -15.91 -9.27
CA ASP A 141 30.01 -15.52 -9.20
C ASP A 141 30.56 -14.88 -10.50
N HIS A 142 29.71 -14.62 -11.49
CA HIS A 142 30.15 -14.09 -12.78
C HIS A 142 30.34 -12.56 -12.75
N PRO A 143 31.49 -12.02 -13.22
CA PRO A 143 31.80 -10.57 -13.13
C PRO A 143 30.88 -9.62 -13.91
N PHE A 144 30.07 -10.13 -14.84
CA PHE A 144 29.30 -9.32 -15.78
C PHE A 144 27.78 -9.50 -15.64
N ILE A 145 27.32 -10.71 -15.32
CA ILE A 145 25.89 -11.05 -15.23
C ILE A 145 25.72 -12.03 -14.08
N GLY A 146 24.84 -11.71 -13.15
CA GLY A 146 24.39 -12.65 -12.14
C GLY A 146 23.43 -13.70 -12.71
N GLY A 147 23.52 -14.93 -12.19
CA GLY A 147 22.76 -16.08 -12.67
C GLY A 147 22.34 -17.01 -11.54
N GLY A 148 21.16 -16.77 -10.95
CA GLY A 148 20.57 -17.63 -9.92
C GLY A 148 19.61 -16.89 -8.98
N GLY A 149 18.73 -17.60 -8.26
CA GLY A 149 17.91 -16.99 -7.20
C GLY A 149 16.81 -16.03 -7.67
N PHE A 150 16.06 -16.39 -8.72
CA PHE A 150 14.88 -15.62 -9.14
C PHE A 150 13.84 -15.53 -8.01
N PHE A 151 13.10 -14.43 -7.92
CA PHE A 151 12.11 -14.18 -6.84
C PHE A 151 12.66 -14.16 -5.41
N LEU A 152 13.93 -13.78 -5.19
CA LEU A 152 14.56 -13.80 -3.86
C LEU A 152 14.57 -15.19 -3.19
N THR A 153 14.52 -16.27 -3.98
CA THR A 153 14.48 -17.65 -3.47
C THR A 153 15.83 -18.19 -3.01
N GLY A 154 16.93 -17.48 -3.30
CA GLY A 154 18.28 -17.81 -2.83
C GLY A 154 18.56 -17.40 -1.37
N GLU A 155 19.57 -18.04 -0.75
CA GLU A 155 20.08 -17.65 0.57
C GLU A 155 20.89 -16.35 0.51
N ALA A 156 21.06 -15.65 1.65
CA ALA A 156 21.83 -14.39 1.72
C ALA A 156 23.25 -14.52 1.14
N THR A 157 23.89 -15.67 1.35
CA THR A 157 25.21 -16.05 0.83
C THR A 157 25.24 -16.13 -0.70
N SER A 158 24.12 -16.48 -1.34
CA SER A 158 23.99 -16.53 -2.80
C SER A 158 24.06 -15.15 -3.46
N TYR A 159 23.89 -14.08 -2.67
CA TYR A 159 23.96 -12.69 -3.11
C TYR A 159 25.19 -11.94 -2.61
N GLY A 160 26.20 -12.67 -2.11
CA GLY A 160 27.42 -12.09 -1.55
C GLY A 160 27.17 -11.32 -0.25
N LEU A 161 26.09 -11.63 0.48
CA LEU A 161 25.79 -11.03 1.77
C LEU A 161 26.27 -11.93 2.91
N ASP A 162 26.90 -11.31 3.90
CA ASP A 162 27.20 -11.98 5.15
C ASP A 162 25.88 -12.33 5.88
N PRO A 163 25.80 -13.51 6.52
CA PRO A 163 24.66 -13.85 7.33
C PRO A 163 24.48 -12.85 8.47
N PHE A 164 23.24 -12.52 8.77
CA PHE A 164 22.88 -11.70 9.93
C PHE A 164 23.30 -12.43 11.22
N PRO A 165 23.88 -11.79 12.26
CA PRO A 165 23.86 -10.35 12.62
C PRO A 165 25.05 -9.49 12.17
N SER A 166 26.10 -10.07 11.56
CA SER A 166 27.23 -9.30 11.04
C SER A 166 26.93 -8.64 9.69
N GLY A 167 25.97 -9.20 8.94
CA GLY A 167 25.46 -8.64 7.68
C GLY A 167 24.01 -8.14 7.75
N LEU A 168 23.54 -7.59 6.65
CA LEU A 168 22.18 -7.06 6.50
C LEU A 168 21.19 -8.17 6.12
N PRO A 169 19.96 -8.17 6.68
CA PRO A 169 18.91 -9.08 6.24
C PRO A 169 18.62 -8.90 4.75
N LEU A 170 18.38 -10.01 4.03
CA LEU A 170 18.06 -10.00 2.59
C LEU A 170 16.96 -8.98 2.21
N PRO A 171 15.85 -8.84 2.96
CA PRO A 171 14.83 -7.84 2.64
C PRO A 171 15.32 -6.40 2.78
N VAL A 172 16.14 -6.12 3.79
CA VAL A 172 16.70 -4.77 4.03
C VAL A 172 17.70 -4.42 2.94
N PHE A 173 18.56 -5.37 2.57
CA PHE A 173 19.48 -5.20 1.46
C PHE A 173 18.75 -4.98 0.14
N PHE A 174 17.69 -5.74 -0.13
CA PHE A 174 16.83 -5.55 -1.29
C PHE A 174 16.30 -4.11 -1.38
N TYR A 175 15.70 -3.57 -0.31
CA TYR A 175 15.19 -2.20 -0.31
C TYR A 175 16.28 -1.16 -0.53
N SER A 176 17.45 -1.34 0.10
CA SER A 176 18.58 -0.42 -0.07
C SER A 176 19.12 -0.39 -1.51
N LYS A 177 19.17 -1.55 -2.18
CA LYS A 177 19.73 -1.68 -3.53
C LYS A 177 18.73 -1.38 -4.63
N GLN A 178 17.43 -1.60 -4.39
CA GLN A 178 16.35 -1.20 -5.30
C GLN A 178 16.41 0.29 -5.64
N LEU A 179 16.96 1.10 -4.75
CA LEU A 179 17.00 2.54 -4.91
C LEU A 179 18.18 3.03 -5.75
N LEU A 180 19.23 2.23 -5.93
CA LEU A 180 20.43 2.65 -6.66
C LEU A 180 20.18 2.86 -8.16
N PRO A 181 19.43 1.97 -8.86
CA PRO A 181 19.01 2.22 -10.25
C PRO A 181 17.95 3.32 -10.36
N LEU A 182 17.13 3.52 -9.31
CA LEU A 182 16.07 4.54 -9.29
C LEU A 182 16.58 5.93 -8.91
N LEU A 183 17.77 6.05 -8.32
CA LEU A 183 18.42 7.32 -8.00
C LEU A 183 19.13 7.93 -9.22
N GLN A 184 19.27 7.19 -10.32
CA GLN A 184 19.72 7.80 -11.57
C GLN A 184 18.67 8.82 -12.01
N PRO A 185 19.08 10.05 -12.37
CA PRO A 185 18.14 11.11 -12.67
C PRO A 185 17.21 10.63 -13.81
N PRO A 186 15.88 10.67 -13.62
CA PRO A 186 14.89 10.37 -14.67
C PRO A 186 15.02 11.26 -15.92
N LEU A 187 15.96 12.21 -15.94
CA LEU A 187 16.35 13.03 -17.09
C LEU A 187 16.78 12.20 -18.32
N PHE A 188 17.25 10.96 -18.17
CA PHE A 188 17.61 10.11 -19.31
C PHE A 188 16.40 9.52 -20.08
N LEU A 189 15.19 9.57 -19.49
CA LEU A 189 13.95 9.11 -20.12
C LEU A 189 12.99 10.25 -20.48
N ALA A 190 13.27 11.48 -20.03
CA ALA A 190 12.43 12.66 -20.24
C ALA A 190 12.98 13.65 -21.31
N LEU A 191 14.11 13.32 -21.95
CA LEU A 191 14.72 14.01 -23.11
C LEU A 191 14.80 13.04 -24.30
#